data_AF-A0A2U1JK84-F1
#
_entry.id   AF-A0A2U1JK84-F1
#
_cell.length_a   1.000
_cell.length_b   1.000
_cell.length_c   1.000
_cell.angle_alpha   90.00
_cell.angle_beta   90.00
_cell.angle_gamma   90.00
#
_symmetry.space_group_name_H-M   'P 1'
#
loop_
_entity.id
_entity.type
_entity.pdbx_description
1 polymer ?
#
loop_
_entity_poly.entity_id
_entity_poly.type
_entity_poly.pdbx_seq_one_letter_code
_entity_poly.pdbx_strand_id
1 'polypeptide(L)'
;MIQNPVFTIKKFDFDSSLVDEFNNIHYVKDLWPIVYILSDGNVNEAYIGETTDAYARMSSHLKNNIKNKLTAIHLISSEKFNKSATLDIESNLIKYISGDGQYKLINGNIGLV
;
A
#
# COMPACT_ATOMS: atom_id res chain seq x y z
N MET A 1 -18.63 -4.28 -24.99
CA MET A 1 -18.39 -4.92 -23.68
C MET A 1 -17.40 -4.05 -22.93
N ILE A 2 -17.84 -3.36 -21.88
CA ILE A 2 -16.94 -2.60 -21.01
C ILE A 2 -16.24 -3.65 -20.15
N GLN A 3 -14.94 -3.87 -20.34
CA GLN A 3 -14.18 -4.72 -19.43
C GLN A 3 -14.17 -4.04 -18.07
N ASN A 4 -14.73 -4.68 -17.05
CA ASN A 4 -14.50 -4.25 -15.67
C ASN A 4 -12.99 -4.29 -15.42
N PRO A 5 -12.41 -3.24 -14.81
CA PRO A 5 -10.98 -3.19 -14.58
C PRO A 5 -10.58 -4.36 -13.69
N VAL A 6 -9.55 -5.10 -14.12
CA VAL A 6 -9.07 -6.32 -13.46
C VAL A 6 -8.50 -6.02 -12.06
N PHE A 7 -8.17 -4.76 -11.78
CA PHE A 7 -7.72 -4.26 -10.49
C PHE A 7 -8.15 -2.80 -10.32
N THR A 8 -8.13 -2.31 -9.08
CA THR A 8 -8.42 -0.92 -8.74
C THR A 8 -7.29 -0.34 -7.90
N ILE A 9 -6.93 0.93 -8.17
CA ILE A 9 -6.03 1.73 -7.33
C ILE A 9 -6.86 2.87 -6.74
N LYS A 10 -6.96 2.93 -5.41
CA LYS A 10 -7.61 4.04 -4.69
C LYS A 10 -6.57 4.82 -3.91
N LYS A 11 -6.61 6.15 -4.04
CA LYS A 11 -5.75 7.05 -3.26
C LYS A 11 -6.54 7.63 -2.10
N PHE A 12 -5.92 7.70 -0.94
CA PHE A 12 -6.45 8.36 0.25
C PHE A 12 -5.35 9.18 0.92
N ASP A 13 -5.75 10.13 1.75
CA ASP A 13 -4.83 10.87 2.61
C ASP A 13 -4.43 9.98 3.79
N PHE A 14 -3.16 10.05 4.19
CA PHE A 14 -2.63 9.21 5.27
C PHE A 14 -2.76 9.92 6.62
N ASP A 15 -4.00 10.03 7.09
CA ASP A 15 -4.34 10.62 8.39
C ASP A 15 -5.34 9.75 9.18
N SER A 16 -5.81 10.26 10.32
CA SER A 16 -6.71 9.51 11.20
C SER A 16 -8.08 9.19 10.58
N SER A 17 -8.53 9.96 9.59
CA SER A 17 -9.82 9.73 8.91
C SER A 17 -9.79 8.54 7.96
N LEU A 18 -8.59 8.13 7.52
CA LEU A 18 -8.36 6.95 6.67
C LEU A 18 -9.03 5.68 7.19
N VAL A 19 -9.02 5.52 8.52
CA VAL A 19 -9.54 4.33 9.21
C VAL A 19 -11.06 4.20 8.98
N ASP A 20 -11.78 5.32 8.95
CA ASP A 20 -13.21 5.35 8.70
C ASP A 20 -13.54 5.07 7.23
N GLU A 21 -12.70 5.54 6.30
CA GLU A 21 -12.85 5.26 4.87
C GLU A 21 -12.65 3.78 4.56
N PHE A 22 -11.70 3.13 5.25
CA PHE A 22 -11.36 1.72 5.06
C PHE A 22 -12.49 0.77 5.45
N ASN A 23 -13.30 1.13 6.45
CA ASN A 23 -14.46 0.34 6.86
C ASN A 23 -15.50 0.17 5.74
N ASN A 24 -15.51 1.07 4.75
CA ASN A 24 -16.43 1.03 3.61
C ASN A 24 -15.85 0.30 2.38
N ILE A 25 -14.62 -0.21 2.46
CA ILE A 25 -13.97 -0.94 1.35
C ILE A 25 -14.14 -2.44 1.56
N HIS A 26 -14.88 -3.09 0.65
CA HIS A 26 -15.14 -4.54 0.68
C HIS A 26 -13.88 -5.39 0.89
N TYR A 27 -12.82 -5.15 0.10
CA TYR A 27 -11.55 -5.89 0.21
C TYR A 27 -10.86 -5.73 1.57
N VAL A 28 -11.03 -4.58 2.24
CA VAL A 28 -10.46 -4.35 3.57
C VAL A 28 -11.25 -5.10 4.63
N LYS A 29 -12.59 -5.01 4.56
CA LYS A 29 -13.50 -5.65 5.50
C LYS A 29 -13.37 -7.17 5.50
N ASP A 30 -13.18 -7.76 4.33
CA ASP A 30 -13.17 -9.21 4.14
C ASP A 30 -11.77 -9.82 4.25
N LEU A 31 -10.81 -9.05 4.76
CA LEU A 31 -9.41 -9.44 4.94
C LEU A 31 -8.74 -9.95 3.65
N TRP A 32 -9.10 -9.33 2.51
CA TRP A 32 -8.59 -9.73 1.20
C TRP A 32 -7.11 -9.38 1.07
N PRO A 33 -6.28 -10.22 0.43
CA PRO A 33 -4.91 -9.85 0.10
C PRO A 33 -4.89 -8.60 -0.78
N ILE A 34 -4.17 -7.57 -0.33
CA ILE A 34 -4.00 -6.30 -1.03
C ILE A 34 -2.54 -5.85 -1.00
N VAL A 35 -2.21 -4.89 -1.86
CA VAL A 35 -0.92 -4.19 -1.85
C VAL A 35 -1.18 -2.71 -1.60
N TYR A 36 -0.30 -2.05 -0.86
CA TYR A 36 -0.40 -0.61 -0.60
C TYR A 36 0.97 0.08 -0.76
N ILE A 37 0.90 1.37 -1.11
CA ILE A 37 2.05 2.26 -1.18
C ILE A 37 1.75 3.46 -0.29
N LEU A 38 2.51 3.63 0.77
CA LEU A 38 2.56 4.89 1.52
C LEU A 38 3.62 5.77 0.91
N SER A 39 3.35 7.07 0.76
CA SER A 39 4.31 8.00 0.18
C SER A 39 4.23 9.38 0.81
N ASP A 40 5.36 10.08 0.84
CA ASP A 40 5.40 11.54 0.98
C ASP A 40 5.98 12.15 -0.29
N GLY A 41 5.19 12.97 -0.98
CA GLY A 41 5.62 13.69 -2.17
C GLY A 41 6.58 14.86 -1.90
N ASN A 42 6.74 15.29 -0.65
CA ASN A 42 7.65 16.39 -0.31
C ASN A 42 9.10 15.92 -0.13
N VAL A 43 9.30 14.77 0.52
CA VAL A 43 10.63 14.19 0.74
C VAL A 43 10.94 13.03 -0.21
N ASN A 44 10.01 12.72 -1.12
CA ASN A 44 10.06 11.59 -2.04
C ASN A 44 10.44 10.28 -1.35
N GLU A 45 9.82 9.99 -0.21
CA GLU A 45 9.97 8.70 0.47
C GLU A 45 8.72 7.85 0.24
N ALA A 46 8.92 6.54 0.10
CA ALA A 46 7.83 5.60 -0.04
C ALA A 46 8.05 4.32 0.77
N TYR A 47 6.95 3.71 1.19
CA TYR A 47 6.90 2.41 1.84
C TYR A 47 5.90 1.56 1.08
N ILE A 48 6.33 0.38 0.63
CA ILE A 48 5.48 -0.55 -0.11
C ILE A 48 5.23 -1.75 0.79
N GLY A 49 4.01 -2.24 0.85
CA GLY A 49 3.71 -3.44 1.61
C GLY A 49 2.51 -4.18 1.08
N GLU A 50 2.39 -5.45 1.42
CA GLU A 50 1.16 -6.22 1.29
C GLU A 50 0.57 -6.57 2.64
N THR A 51 -0.73 -6.83 2.68
CA THR A 51 -1.42 -7.33 3.87
C THR A 51 -2.76 -7.94 3.52
N THR A 52 -3.24 -8.81 4.41
CA THR A 52 -4.65 -9.23 4.44
C THR A 52 -5.46 -8.39 5.43
N ASP A 53 -4.81 -7.75 6.42
CA ASP A 53 -5.50 -6.93 7.42
C ASP A 53 -5.10 -5.46 7.25
N ALA A 54 -5.71 -4.82 6.25
CA ALA A 54 -5.42 -3.44 5.89
C ALA A 54 -5.74 -2.47 7.04
N TYR A 55 -6.82 -2.74 7.78
CA TYR A 55 -7.24 -1.91 8.91
C TYR A 55 -6.19 -1.92 10.03
N ALA A 56 -5.79 -3.11 10.49
CA ALA A 56 -4.79 -3.21 11.55
C ALA A 56 -3.44 -2.68 11.09
N ARG A 57 -3.05 -2.94 9.84
CA ARG A 57 -1.78 -2.47 9.28
C ARG A 57 -1.73 -0.95 9.19
N MET A 58 -2.79 -0.28 8.73
CA MET A 58 -2.86 1.18 8.67
C MET A 58 -2.96 1.80 10.06
N SER A 59 -3.76 1.23 10.95
CA SER A 59 -3.82 1.66 12.35
C SER A 59 -2.45 1.60 13.03
N SER A 60 -1.68 0.53 12.77
CA SER A 60 -0.32 0.38 13.28
C SER A 60 0.64 1.42 12.69
N HIS A 61 0.60 1.63 11.36
CA HIS A 61 1.42 2.65 10.72
C HIS A 61 1.08 4.06 11.22
N LEU A 62 -0.19 4.43 11.34
CA LEU A 62 -0.62 5.73 11.89
C LEU A 62 -0.10 5.96 13.31
N LYS A 63 -0.16 4.95 14.18
CA LYS A 63 0.39 5.02 15.55
C LYS A 63 1.92 5.14 15.57
N ASN A 64 2.58 4.46 14.64
CA ASN A 64 4.05 4.43 14.54
C ASN A 64 4.62 5.54 13.65
N ASN A 65 3.77 6.38 13.03
CA ASN A 65 4.18 7.42 12.09
C ASN A 65 4.84 8.63 12.76
N ILE A 66 5.37 8.45 13.97
CA ILE A 66 6.01 9.46 14.82
C ILE A 66 7.29 10.02 14.16
N LYS A 67 7.78 9.43 13.06
CA LYS A 67 9.00 9.86 12.36
C LYS A 67 8.89 10.04 10.85
N ASN A 68 7.90 9.46 10.19
CA ASN A 68 7.84 9.45 8.72
C ASN A 68 6.71 10.36 8.25
N LYS A 69 7.04 11.33 7.39
CA LYS A 69 6.13 12.35 6.88
C LYS A 69 5.16 11.81 5.81
N LEU A 70 4.83 10.53 5.82
CA LEU A 70 3.95 9.90 4.83
C LEU A 70 2.60 10.60 4.83
N THR A 71 2.17 11.09 3.66
CA THR A 71 0.98 11.94 3.51
C THR A 71 -0.11 11.28 2.69
N ALA A 72 0.22 10.25 1.89
CA ALA A 72 -0.75 9.58 1.03
C ALA A 72 -0.58 8.07 1.07
N ILE A 73 -1.70 7.37 0.86
CA ILE A 73 -1.75 5.93 0.62
C ILE A 73 -2.40 5.65 -0.73
N HIS A 74 -1.79 4.73 -1.49
CA HIS A 74 -2.41 4.10 -2.65
C HIS A 74 -2.70 2.65 -2.31
N LEU A 75 -3.97 2.26 -2.41
CA LEU A 75 -4.47 0.92 -2.16
C LEU A 75 -4.73 0.21 -3.49
N ILE A 76 -4.04 -0.90 -3.73
CA ILE A 76 -4.15 -1.73 -4.93
C ILE A 76 -4.91 -3.01 -4.57
N SER A 77 -6.02 -3.27 -5.26
CA SER A 77 -6.93 -4.37 -4.95
C SER A 77 -7.48 -5.03 -6.22
N SER A 78 -7.80 -6.32 -6.14
CA SER A 78 -8.37 -7.11 -7.23
C SER A 78 -9.01 -8.39 -6.68
N GLU A 79 -10.11 -8.83 -7.28
CA GLU A 79 -10.71 -10.15 -7.02
C GLU A 79 -9.79 -11.33 -7.37
N LYS A 80 -8.72 -11.10 -8.15
CA LYS A 80 -7.74 -12.14 -8.51
C LYS A 80 -6.58 -12.25 -7.52
N PHE A 81 -6.50 -11.35 -6.54
CA PHE A 81 -5.40 -11.36 -5.59
C PHE A 81 -5.52 -12.55 -4.63
N ASN A 82 -4.38 -13.21 -4.48
CA ASN A 82 -4.11 -14.18 -3.43
C ASN A 82 -2.75 -13.81 -2.82
N LYS A 83 -2.38 -14.46 -1.71
CA LYS A 83 -1.15 -14.12 -0.99
C LYS A 83 0.11 -14.17 -1.86
N SER A 84 0.21 -15.17 -2.75
CA SER A 84 1.37 -15.29 -3.65
C SER A 84 1.40 -14.15 -4.66
N ALA A 85 0.25 -13.76 -5.20
CA ALA A 85 0.16 -12.66 -6.15
C ALA A 85 0.52 -11.32 -5.50
N THR A 86 0.07 -11.04 -4.28
CA THR A 86 0.36 -9.77 -3.59
C THR A 86 1.84 -9.67 -3.20
N LEU A 87 2.47 -10.76 -2.79
CA LEU A 87 3.92 -10.82 -2.52
C LEU A 87 4.77 -10.59 -3.77
N ASP A 88 4.38 -11.17 -4.91
CA ASP A 88 5.06 -10.94 -6.18
C ASP A 88 4.91 -9.48 -6.66
N ILE A 89 3.70 -8.91 -6.52
CA ILE A 89 3.44 -7.51 -6.85
C ILE A 89 4.23 -6.57 -5.94
N GLU A 90 4.25 -6.81 -4.62
CA GLU A 90 5.06 -6.03 -3.66
C GLU A 90 6.54 -6.04 -4.05
N SER A 91 7.10 -7.23 -4.29
CA SER A 91 8.51 -7.40 -4.65
C SER A 91 8.87 -6.66 -5.93
N ASN A 92 8.01 -6.75 -6.95
CA ASN A 92 8.19 -6.03 -8.21
C ASN A 92 8.09 -4.51 -8.03
N LEU A 93 7.13 -4.02 -7.24
CA LEU A 93 7.02 -2.58 -6.94
C LEU A 93 8.24 -2.05 -6.19
N ILE A 94 8.75 -2.79 -5.20
CA ILE A 94 9.99 -2.43 -4.49
C ILE A 94 11.16 -2.33 -5.48
N LYS A 95 11.32 -3.31 -6.36
CA LYS A 95 12.37 -3.32 -7.38
C LYS A 95 12.25 -2.14 -8.34
N TYR A 96 11.08 -1.89 -8.90
CA TYR A 96 10.88 -0.83 -9.89
C TYR A 96 11.02 0.57 -9.29
N ILE A 97 10.45 0.81 -8.10
CA ILE A 97 10.54 2.12 -7.44
C ILE A 97 11.97 2.40 -6.96
N SER A 98 12.70 1.38 -6.49
CA SER A 98 14.13 1.54 -6.16
C SER A 98 14.97 1.88 -7.39
N GLY A 99 14.61 1.33 -8.56
CA GLY A 99 15.33 1.54 -9.81
C GLY A 99 15.03 2.89 -10.49
N ASP A 100 13.89 3.50 -10.21
CA ASP A 100 13.47 4.80 -10.78
C ASP A 100 14.31 5.97 -10.25
N GLY A 101 14.91 5.83 -9.06
CA GLY A 101 15.77 6.87 -8.46
C GLY A 101 15.02 8.10 -7.95
N GLN A 102 13.70 8.18 -8.15
CA GLN A 102 12.85 9.30 -7.76
C GLN A 102 12.41 9.20 -6.30
N TYR A 103 12.03 8.01 -5.85
CA TYR A 103 11.59 7.75 -4.48
C TYR A 103 12.62 6.92 -3.72
N LYS A 104 12.92 7.34 -2.49
CA LYS A 104 13.70 6.56 -1.54
C LYS A 104 12.78 5.60 -0.79
N LEU A 105 12.99 4.30 -0.98
CA LEU A 105 12.21 3.30 -0.25
C LEU A 105 12.68 3.15 1.19
N ILE A 106 11.74 3.27 2.12
CA ILE A 106 11.96 3.08 3.56
C ILE A 106 12.23 1.60 3.87
N ASN A 107 11.58 0.69 3.15
CA ASN A 107 11.74 -0.77 3.30
C ASN A 107 12.60 -1.42 2.21
N GLY A 108 13.24 -0.66 1.33
CA GLY A 108 14.06 -1.19 0.23
C GLY A 108 15.24 -2.06 0.70
N ASN A 109 15.74 -1.83 1.93
CA ASN A 109 16.83 -2.63 2.52
C ASN A 109 16.39 -4.00 3.05
N ILE A 110 15.09 -4.28 3.14
CA ILE A 110 14.54 -5.51 3.76
C ILE A 110 14.34 -6.62 2.71
N GLY A 111 14.37 -6.28 1.41
CA GLY A 111 14.15 -7.20 0.29
C GLY A 111 15.41 -7.79 -0.36
N LEU A 112 16.61 -7.47 0.15
CA LEU A 112 17.87 -8.08 -0.27
C LEU A 112 18.35 -9.02 0.84
N VAL A 113 17.94 -10.29 0.77
CA VAL A 113 18.61 -11.41 1.46
C VAL A 113 18.95 -12.47 0.43
#